data_AF-A0A848XV18-F1
#
_entry.id   AF-A0A848XV18-F1
#
_cell.length_a   1.000
_cell.length_b   1.000
_cell.length_c   1.000
_cell.angle_alpha   90.00
_cell.angle_beta   90.00
_cell.angle_gamma   90.00
#
_symmetry.space_group_name_H-M   'P 1'
#
loop_
_entity.id
_entity.type
_entity.pdbx_description
1 polymer ?
#
loop_
_entity_poly.entity_id
_entity_poly.type
_entity_poly.pdbx_seq_one_letter_code
_entity_poly.pdbx_strand_id
1 'polypeptide(L)'
;MVETANDFAEGEDRRVIYAMEQIMAEALSDELQPLLAAAVEAHRAGTIVPSDTTAFDEPVVGVDTLQATLDALVGDLVSGSLLASLADYFVRLDLVGPESDTLASYVDPVPEEREPVSPRAGKADPLNVDTLRVRAAERDADGIYLRRAPVERRRGTYRYAGIGPIAADSIPVAWVYVQAVPRLQRYVAETPFPRVLVPAGLFGEDDEDFSYAEYDNGVLVRSRGDVSGPSRLTSAVRRVFVDDAPAAWVRERIGDQTYRSYYRRLPVSKGGRLDVVAVRSVAAA
;
A
#
# COMPACT_ATOMS: atom_id res chain seq x y z
N MET A 1 -2.70 -23.40 -3.47
CA MET A 1 -2.65 -23.52 -1.99
C MET A 1 -1.23 -23.50 -1.40
N VAL A 2 -0.28 -24.37 -1.77
CA VAL A 2 1.08 -24.35 -1.18
C VAL A 2 1.86 -23.11 -1.61
N GLU A 3 1.93 -22.84 -2.91
CA GLU A 3 2.54 -21.63 -3.48
C GLU A 3 1.86 -20.37 -2.93
N THR A 4 0.53 -20.37 -2.92
CA THR A 4 -0.28 -19.29 -2.34
C THR A 4 -0.03 -19.05 -0.85
N ALA A 5 0.26 -20.11 -0.08
CA ALA A 5 0.66 -19.97 1.32
C ALA A 5 2.06 -19.34 1.47
N ASN A 6 2.95 -19.56 0.49
CA ASN A 6 4.26 -18.94 0.45
C ASN A 6 4.13 -17.46 0.12
N ASP A 7 3.37 -17.10 -0.90
CA ASP A 7 3.14 -15.71 -1.30
C ASP A 7 2.48 -14.91 -0.17
N PHE A 8 1.46 -15.49 0.48
CA PHE A 8 0.84 -14.86 1.64
C PHE A 8 1.80 -14.72 2.83
N ALA A 9 2.67 -15.72 3.06
CA ALA A 9 3.69 -15.66 4.12
C ALA A 9 4.79 -14.62 3.82
N GLU A 10 5.13 -14.43 2.56
CA GLU A 10 6.05 -13.38 2.08
C GLU A 10 5.43 -11.99 2.22
N GLY A 11 4.11 -11.90 2.35
CA GLY A 11 3.42 -10.71 2.81
C GLY A 11 3.31 -9.59 1.77
N GLU A 12 3.68 -9.90 0.53
CA GLU A 12 3.54 -8.98 -0.58
C GLU A 12 2.07 -8.78 -0.94
N ASP A 13 1.70 -7.53 -1.18
CA ASP A 13 0.38 -7.17 -1.65
C ASP A 13 0.50 -6.56 -3.04
N ARG A 14 0.32 -7.40 -4.06
CA ARG A 14 0.45 -6.99 -5.47
C ARG A 14 -0.52 -5.89 -5.85
N ARG A 15 -1.67 -5.79 -5.18
CA ARG A 15 -2.64 -4.70 -5.37
C ARG A 15 -2.02 -3.34 -5.06
N VAL A 16 -1.24 -3.28 -3.99
CA VAL A 16 -0.59 -2.04 -3.53
C VAL A 16 0.50 -1.62 -4.51
N ILE A 17 1.34 -2.57 -4.90
CA ILE A 17 2.42 -2.32 -5.87
C ILE A 17 1.82 -1.79 -7.17
N TYR A 18 0.82 -2.50 -7.72
CA TYR A 18 0.17 -2.11 -8.96
C TYR A 18 -0.51 -0.74 -8.87
N ALA A 19 -1.26 -0.47 -7.80
CA ALA A 19 -1.92 0.82 -7.62
C ALA A 19 -0.91 1.98 -7.48
N MET A 20 0.23 1.74 -6.81
CA MET A 20 1.31 2.72 -6.72
C MET A 20 2.01 2.93 -8.07
N GLU A 21 2.28 1.87 -8.83
CA GLU A 21 2.85 1.99 -10.17
C GLU A 21 1.91 2.74 -11.11
N GLN A 22 0.61 2.48 -11.05
CA GLN A 22 -0.40 3.17 -11.84
C GLN A 22 -0.40 4.68 -11.56
N ILE A 23 -0.53 5.10 -10.29
CA ILE A 23 -0.60 6.54 -9.97
C ILE A 23 0.70 7.25 -10.32
N MET A 24 1.83 6.57 -10.16
CA MET A 24 3.14 7.13 -10.44
C MET A 24 3.37 7.23 -11.95
N ALA A 25 2.89 6.27 -12.74
CA ALA A 25 2.92 6.34 -14.20
C ALA A 25 2.04 7.48 -14.70
N GLU A 26 0.86 7.67 -14.11
CA GLU A 26 -0.04 8.78 -14.42
C GLU A 26 0.61 10.14 -14.12
N ALA A 27 1.18 10.30 -12.93
CA ALA A 27 1.84 11.53 -12.52
C ALA A 27 3.09 11.87 -13.34
N LEU A 28 3.73 10.85 -13.92
CA LEU A 28 4.92 10.97 -14.76
C LEU A 28 4.60 10.85 -16.26
N SER A 29 3.33 10.93 -16.64
CA SER A 29 2.91 10.87 -18.04
C SER A 29 3.27 12.15 -18.79
N ASP A 30 3.38 12.04 -20.11
CA ASP A 30 3.63 13.19 -21.00
C ASP A 30 2.53 14.27 -20.93
N GLU A 31 1.34 13.91 -20.43
CA GLU A 31 0.21 14.83 -20.27
C GLU A 31 0.25 15.55 -18.91
N LEU A 32 0.43 14.82 -17.82
CA LEU A 32 0.29 15.38 -16.47
C LEU A 32 1.61 15.91 -15.89
N GLN A 33 2.76 15.32 -16.25
CA GLN A 33 4.06 15.74 -15.72
C GLN A 33 4.38 17.21 -16.05
N PRO A 34 4.14 17.73 -17.28
CA PRO A 34 4.39 19.15 -17.58
C PRO A 34 3.49 20.09 -16.77
N LEU A 35 2.23 19.70 -16.54
CA LEU A 35 1.28 20.49 -15.74
C LEU A 35 1.72 20.55 -14.28
N LEU A 36 2.13 19.40 -13.72
CA LEU A 36 2.71 19.31 -12.38
C LEU A 36 3.98 20.16 -12.25
N ALA A 37 4.89 20.06 -13.23
CA ALA A 37 6.12 20.83 -13.25
C ALA A 37 5.85 22.33 -13.26
N ALA A 38 4.97 22.78 -14.16
CA ALA A 38 4.58 24.19 -14.25
C ALA A 38 3.93 24.67 -12.94
N ALA A 39 3.01 23.90 -12.36
CA ALA A 39 2.34 24.24 -11.11
C ALA A 39 3.31 24.37 -9.93
N VAL A 40 4.33 23.50 -9.87
CA VAL A 40 5.42 23.57 -8.89
C VAL A 40 6.27 24.83 -9.08
N GLU A 41 6.68 25.14 -10.31
CA GLU A 41 7.49 26.32 -10.61
C GLU A 41 6.75 27.61 -10.29
N ALA A 42 5.47 27.68 -10.65
CA ALA A 42 4.53 28.72 -10.27
C ALA A 42 4.46 28.90 -8.75
N HIS A 43 4.21 27.82 -8.00
CA HIS A 43 4.17 27.85 -6.54
C HIS A 43 5.47 28.41 -5.95
N ARG A 44 6.64 28.00 -6.46
CA ARG A 44 7.94 28.53 -6.01
C ARG A 44 8.18 29.99 -6.37
N ALA A 45 7.73 30.40 -7.55
CA ALA A 45 7.81 31.79 -7.99
C ALA A 45 6.77 32.69 -7.32
N GLY A 46 5.83 32.13 -6.54
CA GLY A 46 4.68 32.86 -6.03
C GLY A 46 3.75 33.36 -7.13
N THR A 47 3.73 32.70 -8.29
CA THR A 47 3.00 33.06 -9.51
C THR A 47 2.00 31.93 -9.85
N ILE A 48 0.86 32.18 -10.49
CA ILE A 48 -0.12 31.12 -10.83
C ILE A 48 0.15 30.51 -12.21
N VAL A 49 -0.06 29.20 -12.38
CA VAL A 49 -0.36 28.59 -13.70
C VAL A 49 -1.86 28.59 -13.91
N PRO A 50 -2.39 29.23 -14.97
CA PRO A 50 -3.82 29.18 -15.26
C PRO A 50 -4.22 27.75 -15.63
N SER A 51 -5.19 27.16 -14.90
CA SER A 51 -5.76 25.86 -15.27
C SER A 51 -6.77 25.94 -16.42
N ASP A 52 -7.14 27.13 -16.92
CA ASP A 52 -7.82 27.24 -18.22
C ASP A 52 -7.79 28.65 -18.83
N THR A 53 -7.87 28.70 -20.17
CA THR A 53 -7.78 29.92 -20.98
C THR A 53 -9.10 30.68 -21.05
N THR A 54 -9.34 31.62 -20.14
CA THR A 54 -10.13 32.82 -20.44
C THR A 54 -9.72 33.98 -19.56
N ALA A 55 -9.40 35.10 -20.21
CA ALA A 55 -8.94 36.38 -19.68
C ALA A 55 -9.67 36.87 -18.42
N PHE A 56 -8.95 37.55 -17.51
CA PHE A 56 -9.23 38.91 -17.02
C PHE A 56 -8.03 39.43 -16.17
N ASP A 57 -7.95 40.76 -16.06
CA ASP A 57 -6.85 41.59 -15.54
C ASP A 57 -6.19 41.15 -14.21
N GLU A 58 -4.87 41.38 -14.17
CA GLU A 58 -3.89 41.28 -13.08
C GLU A 58 -4.21 40.34 -11.89
N PRO A 59 -3.60 39.14 -11.83
CA PRO A 59 -3.76 38.26 -10.68
C PRO A 59 -2.81 38.69 -9.54
N VAL A 60 -3.31 39.47 -8.58
CA VAL A 60 -2.75 39.46 -7.22
C VAL A 60 -3.38 38.26 -6.51
N VAL A 61 -2.66 37.15 -6.49
CA VAL A 61 -3.16 35.91 -5.89
C VAL A 61 -2.21 35.43 -4.82
N GLY A 62 -2.78 35.12 -3.65
CA GLY A 62 -2.03 34.68 -2.48
C GLY A 62 -1.48 33.26 -2.65
N VAL A 63 -0.43 32.96 -1.89
CA VAL A 63 0.18 31.62 -1.81
C VAL A 63 -0.85 30.54 -1.42
N ASP A 64 -1.86 30.90 -0.63
CA ASP A 64 -2.91 29.99 -0.14
C ASP A 64 -3.76 29.37 -1.28
N THR A 65 -4.01 30.13 -2.34
CA THR A 65 -4.78 29.69 -3.52
C THR A 65 -3.97 28.77 -4.44
N LEU A 66 -2.65 28.99 -4.52
CA LEU A 66 -1.73 28.10 -5.23
C LEU A 66 -1.58 26.75 -4.51
N GLN A 67 -1.45 26.80 -3.18
CA GLN A 67 -1.43 25.62 -2.32
C GLN A 67 -2.71 24.78 -2.50
N ALA A 68 -3.88 25.42 -2.40
CA ALA A 68 -5.17 24.74 -2.57
C ALA A 68 -5.32 24.07 -3.94
N THR A 69 -4.76 24.68 -5.00
CA THR A 69 -4.77 24.10 -6.35
C THR A 69 -3.89 22.85 -6.44
N LEU A 70 -2.69 22.88 -5.87
CA LEU A 70 -1.81 21.71 -5.83
C LEU A 70 -2.41 20.58 -4.98
N ASP A 71 -3.00 20.91 -3.83
CA ASP A 71 -3.66 19.92 -2.97
C ASP A 71 -4.88 19.30 -3.67
N ALA A 72 -5.66 20.09 -4.41
CA ALA A 72 -6.77 19.58 -5.22
C ALA A 72 -6.29 18.63 -6.31
N LEU A 73 -5.23 19.00 -7.06
CA LEU A 73 -4.67 18.17 -8.12
C LEU A 73 -4.15 16.82 -7.58
N VAL A 74 -3.45 16.86 -6.45
CA VAL A 74 -2.99 15.64 -5.75
C VAL A 74 -4.16 14.81 -5.24
N GLY A 75 -5.23 15.45 -4.74
CA GLY A 75 -6.45 14.78 -4.33
C GLY A 75 -7.20 14.10 -5.48
N ASP A 76 -7.29 14.76 -6.63
CA ASP A 76 -7.94 14.24 -7.84
C ASP A 76 -7.16 13.05 -8.41
N LEU A 77 -5.82 13.14 -8.42
CA LEU A 77 -4.94 12.06 -8.85
C LEU A 77 -5.15 10.79 -8.01
N VAL A 78 -5.28 10.92 -6.69
CA VAL A 78 -5.57 9.76 -5.82
C VAL A 78 -6.99 9.25 -6.02
N SER A 79 -7.98 10.14 -6.06
CA SER A 79 -9.41 9.79 -6.19
C SER A 79 -9.73 9.05 -7.49
N GLY A 80 -9.02 9.36 -8.59
CA GLY A 80 -9.14 8.68 -9.87
C GLY A 80 -8.34 7.37 -9.98
N SER A 81 -7.55 7.01 -8.96
CA SER A 81 -6.63 5.87 -9.01
C SER A 81 -7.12 4.65 -8.22
N LEU A 82 -6.49 3.50 -8.45
CA LEU A 82 -6.69 2.31 -7.65
C LEU A 82 -6.20 2.45 -6.20
N LEU A 83 -5.39 3.46 -5.87
CA LEU A 83 -4.98 3.69 -4.48
C LEU A 83 -6.15 4.03 -3.58
N ALA A 84 -7.15 4.79 -4.08
CA ALA A 84 -8.36 5.09 -3.33
C ALA A 84 -9.18 3.85 -2.98
N SER A 85 -8.97 2.74 -3.70
CA SER A 85 -9.64 1.46 -3.47
C SER A 85 -8.91 0.56 -2.45
N LEU A 86 -7.75 0.96 -1.93
CA LEU A 86 -7.00 0.21 -0.92
C LEU A 86 -7.54 0.45 0.50
N ALA A 87 -8.78 0.05 0.76
CA ALA A 87 -9.46 0.31 2.03
C ALA A 87 -8.78 -0.31 3.26
N ASP A 88 -7.91 -1.29 3.08
CA ASP A 88 -7.06 -1.91 4.11
C ASP A 88 -5.71 -1.20 4.31
N TYR A 89 -5.45 -0.12 3.59
CA TYR A 89 -4.27 0.73 3.71
C TYR A 89 -4.65 2.17 4.03
N PHE A 90 -3.74 2.85 4.72
CA PHE A 90 -3.67 4.29 4.77
C PHE A 90 -2.77 4.74 3.63
N VAL A 91 -3.29 5.62 2.78
CA VAL A 91 -2.57 6.16 1.63
C VAL A 91 -2.19 7.62 1.88
N ARG A 92 -0.97 7.97 1.49
CA ARG A 92 -0.49 9.34 1.44
C ARG A 92 0.22 9.57 0.11
N LEU A 93 -0.05 10.69 -0.53
CA LEU A 93 0.68 11.17 -1.70
C LEU A 93 1.17 12.58 -1.41
N ASP A 94 2.45 12.83 -1.59
CA ASP A 94 3.06 14.14 -1.43
C ASP A 94 3.70 14.58 -2.74
N LEU A 95 3.54 15.87 -3.05
CA LEU A 95 4.47 16.58 -3.93
C LEU A 95 5.57 17.18 -3.08
N VAL A 96 6.81 16.85 -3.40
CA VAL A 96 7.99 17.21 -2.60
C VAL A 96 8.93 18.08 -3.42
N GLY A 97 9.34 19.21 -2.86
CA GLY A 97 10.31 20.13 -3.44
C GLY A 97 11.75 19.61 -3.38
N PRO A 98 12.72 20.39 -3.87
CA PRO A 98 14.11 19.96 -4.04
C PRO A 98 14.81 19.89 -2.70
N GLU A 99 14.37 20.73 -1.75
CA GLU A 99 14.85 20.83 -0.38
C GLU A 99 14.09 19.88 0.56
N SER A 100 13.31 18.95 0.01
CA SER A 100 12.47 17.99 0.74
C SER A 100 11.35 18.64 1.57
N ASP A 101 10.96 19.85 1.20
CA ASP A 101 9.74 20.52 1.63
C ASP A 101 8.51 19.89 0.97
N THR A 102 7.42 19.74 1.71
CA THR A 102 6.15 19.24 1.16
C THR A 102 5.41 20.42 0.53
N LEU A 103 5.23 20.38 -0.78
CA LEU A 103 4.52 21.40 -1.56
C LEU A 103 3.01 21.16 -1.57
N ALA A 104 2.58 19.90 -1.55
CA ALA A 104 1.18 19.50 -1.45
C ALA A 104 1.07 18.08 -0.94
N SER A 105 -0.08 17.74 -0.36
CA SER A 105 -0.30 16.42 0.22
C SER A 105 -1.75 15.99 0.16
N TYR A 106 -1.97 14.77 -0.32
CA TYR A 106 -3.17 14.01 -0.04
C TYR A 106 -2.88 13.06 1.10
N VAL A 107 -3.74 13.09 2.10
CA VAL A 107 -3.75 12.15 3.20
C VAL A 107 -5.15 11.55 3.29
N ASP A 108 -5.21 10.22 3.17
CA ASP A 108 -6.46 9.48 3.34
C ASP A 108 -7.09 9.84 4.70
N PRO A 109 -8.33 10.35 4.74
CA PRO A 109 -8.95 10.82 5.97
C PRO A 109 -9.03 9.70 7.00
N VAL A 110 -8.27 9.85 8.09
CA VAL A 110 -8.34 8.95 9.23
C VAL A 110 -9.54 9.40 10.08
N PRO A 111 -10.45 8.50 10.49
CA PRO A 111 -11.44 8.83 11.51
C PRO A 111 -10.72 9.39 12.75
N GLU A 112 -11.17 10.54 13.24
CA GLU A 112 -10.51 11.44 14.23
C GLU A 112 -9.99 10.78 15.52
N GLU A 113 -10.32 9.51 15.80
CA GLU A 113 -9.94 8.79 17.02
C GLU A 113 -8.55 8.12 16.99
N ARG A 114 -7.80 8.19 15.89
CA ARG A 114 -6.51 7.48 15.78
C ARG A 114 -5.48 8.34 15.09
N GLU A 115 -4.55 8.88 15.86
CA GLU A 115 -3.29 9.33 15.28
C GLU A 115 -2.68 8.18 14.48
N PRO A 116 -2.45 8.34 13.16
CA PRO A 116 -1.59 7.43 12.45
C PRO A 116 -0.24 7.43 13.18
N VAL A 117 0.34 6.24 13.40
CA VAL A 117 1.76 6.13 13.76
C VAL A 117 2.51 7.06 12.81
N SER A 118 3.07 8.14 13.34
CA SER A 118 3.44 9.32 12.56
C SER A 118 4.10 8.94 11.23
N PRO A 119 3.49 9.24 10.06
CA PRO A 119 3.98 8.79 8.76
C PRO A 119 5.28 9.49 8.34
N ARG A 120 5.75 10.49 9.12
CA ARG A 120 7.15 10.93 9.09
C ARG A 120 8.01 9.92 9.85
N ALA A 121 8.11 8.73 9.24
CA ALA A 121 9.35 7.98 9.11
C ALA A 121 10.56 8.85 9.48
N GLY A 122 11.17 8.61 10.66
CA GLY A 122 12.36 9.34 11.06
C GLY A 122 13.45 9.22 9.99
N LYS A 123 14.46 10.10 9.99
CA LYS A 123 15.50 10.10 8.92
C LYS A 123 16.18 8.74 8.67
N ALA A 124 16.18 7.84 9.66
CA ALA A 124 16.74 6.49 9.56
C ALA A 124 15.79 5.46 8.91
N ASP A 125 14.57 5.84 8.59
CA ASP A 125 13.57 4.96 8.02
C ASP A 125 13.87 4.69 6.53
N PRO A 126 13.95 3.41 6.10
CA PRO A 126 14.26 3.06 4.71
C PRO A 126 13.22 3.52 3.68
N LEU A 127 12.02 3.92 4.09
CA LEU A 127 10.96 4.45 3.23
C LEU A 127 10.81 5.97 3.32
N ASN A 128 11.68 6.66 4.08
CA ASN A 128 11.68 8.11 4.13
C ASN A 128 12.03 8.70 2.75
N VAL A 129 11.40 9.83 2.40
CA VAL A 129 11.59 10.53 1.12
C VAL A 129 13.06 10.78 0.78
N ASP A 130 13.88 11.28 1.71
CA ASP A 130 15.30 11.57 1.47
C ASP A 130 16.07 10.29 1.15
N THR A 131 15.77 9.23 1.89
CA THR A 131 16.39 7.92 1.66
C THR A 131 16.01 7.39 0.29
N LEU A 132 14.73 7.48 -0.11
CA LEU A 132 14.30 7.00 -1.41
C LEU A 132 14.87 7.85 -2.57
N ARG A 133 14.97 9.18 -2.43
CA ARG A 133 15.59 10.06 -3.44
C ARG A 133 17.04 9.66 -3.71
N VAL A 134 17.83 9.48 -2.66
CA VAL A 134 19.24 9.04 -2.79
C VAL A 134 19.31 7.68 -3.48
N ARG A 135 18.46 6.72 -3.08
CA ARG A 135 18.45 5.38 -3.67
C ARG A 135 17.98 5.34 -5.13
N ALA A 136 17.01 6.18 -5.49
CA ALA A 136 16.55 6.31 -6.86
C ALA A 136 17.68 6.86 -7.75
N ALA A 137 18.40 7.89 -7.29
CA ALA A 137 19.55 8.45 -7.99
C ALA A 137 20.72 7.45 -8.11
N GLU A 138 21.04 6.69 -7.06
CA GLU A 138 22.06 5.63 -7.09
C GLU A 138 21.75 4.53 -8.13
N ARG A 139 20.46 4.33 -8.44
CA ARG A 139 19.97 3.31 -9.36
C ARG A 139 19.84 3.80 -10.81
N ASP A 140 20.10 5.09 -11.05
CA ASP A 140 19.79 5.76 -12.33
C ASP A 140 18.34 5.48 -12.76
N ALA A 141 17.44 5.54 -11.79
CA ALA A 141 16.02 5.31 -12.04
C ALA A 141 15.41 6.58 -12.66
N ASP A 142 15.33 6.61 -14.00
CA ASP A 142 14.66 7.67 -14.77
C ASP A 142 13.13 7.74 -14.55
N GLY A 143 12.60 6.97 -13.60
CA GLY A 143 11.17 6.86 -13.35
C GLY A 143 10.85 6.44 -11.92
N ILE A 144 9.97 5.45 -11.79
CA ILE A 144 9.38 5.06 -10.51
C ILE A 144 10.33 4.16 -9.74
N TYR A 145 10.72 4.58 -8.53
CA TYR A 145 11.47 3.76 -7.60
C TYR A 145 10.58 3.35 -6.42
N LEU A 146 10.21 2.06 -6.37
CA LEU A 146 9.36 1.48 -5.33
C LEU A 146 10.16 0.65 -4.33
N ARG A 147 9.83 0.78 -3.05
CA ARG A 147 10.39 0.01 -1.94
C ARG A 147 9.32 -0.41 -0.96
N ARG A 148 9.63 -1.49 -0.24
CA ARG A 148 8.85 -1.94 0.91
C ARG A 148 9.73 -2.09 2.14
N ALA A 149 9.12 -1.95 3.30
CA ALA A 149 9.75 -2.22 4.59
C ALA A 149 8.76 -2.95 5.50
N PRO A 150 9.23 -3.86 6.38
CA PRO A 150 8.35 -4.52 7.33
C PRO A 150 7.71 -3.49 8.27
N VAL A 151 6.47 -3.75 8.68
CA VAL A 151 5.83 -3.01 9.76
C VAL A 151 6.39 -3.53 11.09
N GLU A 152 6.86 -2.62 11.95
CA GLU A 152 7.44 -3.02 13.22
C GLU A 152 6.43 -3.82 14.05
N ARG A 153 6.88 -4.93 14.65
CA ARG A 153 6.05 -5.84 15.46
C ARG A 153 4.88 -6.49 14.69
N ARG A 154 4.87 -6.47 13.36
CA ARG A 154 3.88 -7.18 12.52
C ARG A 154 4.57 -8.00 11.44
N ARG A 155 4.60 -9.31 11.67
CA ARG A 155 5.15 -10.26 10.71
C ARG A 155 4.30 -10.27 9.41
N GLY A 156 4.96 -10.52 8.28
CA GLY A 156 4.31 -10.68 6.98
C GLY A 156 3.55 -9.43 6.50
N THR A 157 3.73 -8.29 7.19
CA THR A 157 3.02 -7.06 6.91
C THR A 157 4.05 -6.02 6.51
N TYR A 158 3.86 -5.44 5.32
CA TYR A 158 4.78 -4.48 4.76
C TYR A 158 4.07 -3.16 4.53
N ARG A 159 4.82 -2.10 4.74
CA ARG A 159 4.50 -0.76 4.26
C ARG A 159 5.29 -0.53 2.97
N TYR A 160 4.72 0.27 2.09
CA TYR A 160 5.24 0.51 0.75
C TYR A 160 5.44 2.00 0.56
N ALA A 161 6.48 2.37 -0.18
CA ALA A 161 6.68 3.73 -0.62
C ALA A 161 7.31 3.77 -2.02
N GLY A 162 6.89 4.75 -2.80
CA GLY A 162 7.34 4.98 -4.17
C GLY A 162 7.77 6.43 -4.33
N ILE A 163 8.76 6.67 -5.17
CA ILE A 163 9.20 8.02 -5.52
C ILE A 163 9.55 8.12 -7.01
N GLY A 164 9.32 9.28 -7.61
CA GLY A 164 9.64 9.55 -9.00
C GLY A 164 9.80 11.06 -9.25
N PRO A 165 10.71 11.47 -10.16
CA PRO A 165 11.00 12.87 -10.41
C PRO A 165 9.95 13.51 -11.33
N ILE A 166 9.43 14.68 -10.94
CA ILE A 166 8.73 15.59 -11.86
C ILE A 166 9.78 16.47 -12.49
N ALA A 167 9.96 16.36 -13.81
CA ALA A 167 10.96 17.12 -14.53
C ALA A 167 10.35 18.24 -15.37
N ALA A 168 11.03 19.39 -15.42
CA ALA A 168 10.85 20.42 -16.44
C ALA A 168 12.10 20.41 -17.31
N ASP A 169 11.96 20.25 -18.64
CA ASP A 169 13.09 20.18 -19.58
C ASP A 169 14.20 19.20 -19.14
N SER A 170 13.80 18.01 -18.67
CA SER A 170 14.69 16.95 -18.13
C SER A 170 15.43 17.30 -16.83
N ILE A 171 15.11 18.44 -16.20
CA ILE A 171 15.65 18.83 -14.90
C ILE A 171 14.58 18.52 -13.83
N PRO A 172 14.86 17.66 -12.84
CA PRO A 172 13.92 17.41 -11.74
C PRO A 172 13.62 18.70 -10.97
N VAL A 173 12.38 19.15 -11.05
CA VAL A 173 11.89 20.31 -10.29
C VAL A 173 11.18 19.88 -9.02
N ALA A 174 10.57 18.70 -8.96
CA ALA A 174 9.94 18.15 -7.76
C ALA A 174 9.95 16.60 -7.79
N TRP A 175 9.38 15.98 -6.77
CA TRP A 175 9.21 14.53 -6.68
C TRP A 175 7.77 14.22 -6.27
N VAL A 176 7.17 13.22 -6.90
CA VAL A 176 5.98 12.56 -6.38
C VAL A 176 6.45 11.50 -5.41
N TYR A 177 5.96 11.54 -4.18
CA TYR A 177 6.19 10.53 -3.17
C TYR A 177 4.87 9.91 -2.74
N VAL A 178 4.74 8.60 -2.82
CA VAL A 178 3.53 7.87 -2.43
C VAL A 178 3.87 6.87 -1.33
N GLN A 179 3.01 6.75 -0.33
CA GLN A 179 3.14 5.80 0.77
C GLN A 179 1.83 5.05 1.01
N ALA A 180 1.92 3.75 1.19
CA ALA A 180 0.81 2.88 1.58
C ALA A 180 1.19 2.09 2.84
N VAL A 181 0.44 2.31 3.92
CA VAL A 181 0.67 1.67 5.23
C VAL A 181 -0.56 0.84 5.62
N PRO A 182 -0.42 -0.47 5.87
CA PRO A 182 -1.55 -1.31 6.27
C PRO A 182 -2.29 -0.76 7.50
N ARG A 183 -3.62 -0.68 7.43
CA ARG A 183 -4.48 -0.28 8.56
C ARG A 183 -4.46 -1.35 9.64
N LEU A 184 -4.52 -0.93 10.90
CA LEU A 184 -4.69 -1.84 12.04
C LEU A 184 -6.15 -2.35 12.03
N GLN A 185 -6.44 -3.46 11.35
CA GLN A 185 -7.80 -3.99 11.23
C GLN A 185 -8.42 -4.33 12.61
N ARG A 186 -9.44 -3.56 13.00
CA ARG A 186 -10.57 -4.04 13.80
C ARG A 186 -11.88 -4.09 13.00
N TYR A 187 -11.85 -3.69 11.72
CA TYR A 187 -13.02 -3.61 10.87
C TYR A 187 -12.73 -4.31 9.55
N VAL A 188 -13.71 -5.12 9.12
CA VAL A 188 -13.81 -5.73 7.80
C VAL A 188 -13.78 -4.57 6.78
N ALA A 189 -12.87 -4.62 5.80
CA ALA A 189 -12.81 -3.60 4.77
C ALA A 189 -14.11 -3.66 3.94
N GLU A 190 -14.89 -2.57 3.96
CA GLU A 190 -16.21 -2.49 3.30
C GLU A 190 -16.11 -2.22 1.79
N THR A 191 -14.96 -1.74 1.29
CA THR A 191 -14.78 -1.41 -0.13
C THR A 191 -13.97 -2.50 -0.86
N PRO A 192 -14.59 -3.28 -1.75
CA PRO A 192 -13.86 -4.24 -2.58
C PRO A 192 -13.00 -3.53 -3.61
N PHE A 193 -11.75 -4.00 -3.77
CA PHE A 193 -10.82 -3.50 -4.79
C PHE A 193 -11.35 -3.84 -6.20
N PRO A 194 -11.47 -2.87 -7.12
CA PRO A 194 -12.18 -3.04 -8.40
C PRO A 194 -11.35 -3.86 -9.39
N ARG A 195 -11.65 -5.17 -9.45
CA ARG A 195 -10.88 -6.15 -10.24
C ARG A 195 -10.99 -5.96 -11.76
N VAL A 196 -12.06 -5.34 -12.24
CA VAL A 196 -12.25 -5.06 -13.68
C VAL A 196 -11.22 -4.06 -14.23
N LEU A 197 -10.55 -3.33 -13.35
CA LEU A 197 -9.55 -2.32 -13.68
C LEU A 197 -8.11 -2.83 -13.55
N VAL A 198 -7.90 -4.11 -13.22
CA VAL A 198 -6.55 -4.69 -13.13
C VAL A 198 -6.28 -5.68 -14.27
N PRO A 199 -5.00 -5.88 -14.64
CA PRO A 199 -4.61 -6.92 -15.58
C PRO A 199 -5.03 -8.31 -15.08
N ALA A 200 -5.45 -9.17 -16.02
CA ALA A 200 -5.68 -10.58 -15.74
C ALA A 200 -4.41 -11.20 -15.12
N GLY A 201 -4.56 -11.91 -13.99
CA GLY A 201 -3.44 -12.52 -13.27
C GLY A 201 -2.82 -11.66 -12.16
N LEU A 202 -3.24 -10.40 -11.96
CA LEU A 202 -2.80 -9.61 -10.80
C LEU A 202 -3.24 -10.26 -9.49
N PHE A 203 -4.50 -10.71 -9.47
CA PHE A 203 -4.98 -11.73 -8.58
C PHE A 203 -4.61 -13.05 -9.25
N GLY A 204 -3.87 -13.95 -8.59
CA GLY A 204 -3.69 -15.29 -9.14
C GLY A 204 -5.06 -15.86 -9.53
N GLU A 205 -5.13 -16.68 -10.57
CA GLU A 205 -6.38 -17.22 -11.17
C GLU A 205 -7.30 -17.99 -10.17
N ASP A 206 -6.84 -18.10 -8.93
CA ASP A 206 -7.31 -18.95 -7.84
C ASP A 206 -7.78 -18.17 -6.59
N ASP A 207 -7.57 -16.83 -6.52
CA ASP A 207 -7.77 -16.05 -5.28
C ASP A 207 -9.24 -15.92 -4.84
N GLU A 208 -10.20 -16.30 -5.70
CA GLU A 208 -11.64 -16.32 -5.40
C GLU A 208 -12.06 -17.51 -4.53
N ASP A 209 -11.40 -18.66 -4.70
CA ASP A 209 -11.75 -19.89 -3.98
C ASP A 209 -11.01 -20.03 -2.66
N PHE A 210 -10.07 -19.12 -2.38
CA PHE A 210 -9.17 -19.22 -1.23
C PHE A 210 -9.38 -18.11 -0.19
N SER A 211 -9.48 -18.52 1.07
CA SER A 211 -9.36 -17.63 2.23
C SER A 211 -8.05 -17.86 2.97
N TYR A 212 -7.46 -16.78 3.46
CA TYR A 212 -6.14 -16.75 4.09
C TYR A 212 -6.22 -16.31 5.53
N ALA A 213 -5.35 -16.85 6.38
CA ALA A 213 -5.17 -16.39 7.75
C ALA A 213 -3.72 -16.54 8.21
N GLU A 214 -3.25 -15.59 9.02
CA GLU A 214 -2.00 -15.70 9.76
C GLU A 214 -2.27 -15.70 11.25
N TYR A 215 -1.57 -16.61 11.93
CA TYR A 215 -1.62 -16.76 13.37
C TYR A 215 -0.25 -16.48 13.96
N ASP A 216 -0.18 -15.50 14.86
CA ASP A 216 1.00 -15.26 15.70
C ASP A 216 0.78 -15.97 17.05
N ASN A 217 1.65 -16.92 17.35
CA ASN A 217 1.52 -17.76 18.55
C ASN A 217 0.11 -18.39 18.70
N GLY A 218 -0.48 -18.75 17.57
CA GLY A 218 -1.83 -19.30 17.46
C GLY A 218 -2.98 -18.33 17.72
N VAL A 219 -2.76 -17.01 17.68
CA VAL A 219 -3.80 -15.96 17.69
C VAL A 219 -3.88 -15.35 16.29
N LEU A 220 -5.09 -15.20 15.76
CA LEU A 220 -5.32 -14.61 14.44
C LEU A 220 -4.84 -13.14 14.44
N VAL A 221 -3.92 -12.80 13.55
CA VAL A 221 -3.37 -11.45 13.41
C VAL A 221 -3.63 -10.83 12.03
N ARG A 222 -3.97 -11.66 11.03
CA ARG A 222 -4.25 -11.22 9.66
C ARG A 222 -5.18 -12.21 8.97
N SER A 223 -6.10 -11.72 8.15
CA SER A 223 -6.90 -12.56 7.24
C SER A 223 -7.22 -11.84 5.94
N ARG A 224 -7.42 -12.60 4.86
CA ARG A 224 -7.86 -12.11 3.54
C ARG A 224 -8.84 -13.12 2.93
N GLY A 225 -9.83 -12.63 2.20
CA GLY A 225 -10.91 -13.46 1.63
C GLY A 225 -12.12 -13.57 2.57
N ASP A 226 -13.12 -14.35 2.16
CA ASP A 226 -14.45 -14.37 2.79
C ASP A 226 -14.46 -14.99 4.19
N VAL A 227 -13.49 -15.85 4.52
CA VAL A 227 -13.44 -16.56 5.81
C VAL A 227 -12.11 -16.39 6.52
N SER A 228 -12.10 -15.54 7.55
CA SER A 228 -10.96 -15.34 8.44
C SER A 228 -10.56 -16.59 9.24
N GLY A 229 -11.50 -17.50 9.47
CA GLY A 229 -11.33 -18.66 10.36
C GLY A 229 -11.42 -18.29 11.84
N PRO A 230 -11.09 -19.23 12.75
CA PRO A 230 -11.21 -18.99 14.18
C PRO A 230 -10.18 -17.94 14.65
N SER A 231 -10.56 -17.13 15.65
CA SER A 231 -9.68 -16.11 16.25
C SER A 231 -8.44 -16.68 16.94
N ARG A 232 -8.45 -17.99 17.24
CA ARG A 232 -7.31 -18.76 17.75
C ARG A 232 -7.22 -20.12 17.05
N LEU A 233 -6.01 -20.62 16.84
CA LEU A 233 -5.81 -21.99 16.37
C LEU A 233 -6.45 -22.98 17.32
N THR A 234 -7.27 -23.87 16.76
CA THR A 234 -7.93 -24.93 17.50
C THR A 234 -6.90 -25.90 18.08
N SER A 235 -7.26 -26.58 19.17
CA SER A 235 -6.41 -27.61 19.78
C SER A 235 -6.07 -28.73 18.80
N ALA A 236 -6.96 -29.02 17.83
CA ALA A 236 -6.71 -29.99 16.78
C ALA A 236 -5.54 -29.58 15.89
N VAL A 237 -5.53 -28.34 15.40
CA VAL A 237 -4.44 -27.81 14.56
C VAL A 237 -3.15 -27.68 15.37
N ARG A 238 -3.23 -27.17 16.62
CA ARG A 238 -2.04 -27.06 17.50
C ARG A 238 -1.35 -28.40 17.71
N ARG A 239 -2.11 -29.49 17.86
CA ARG A 239 -1.55 -30.84 18.04
C ARG A 239 -0.76 -31.33 16.83
N VAL A 240 -1.12 -30.92 15.61
CA VAL A 240 -0.37 -31.33 14.41
C VAL A 240 1.06 -30.77 14.42
N PHE A 241 1.26 -29.62 15.06
CA PHE A 241 2.56 -28.95 15.12
C PHE A 241 3.38 -29.30 16.39
N VAL A 242 2.94 -30.27 17.20
CA VAL A 242 3.66 -30.71 18.41
C VAL A 242 5.03 -31.31 18.06
N ASP A 243 5.12 -32.07 16.97
CA ASP A 243 6.36 -32.70 16.50
C ASP A 243 7.12 -31.84 15.48
N ASP A 244 7.02 -30.52 15.61
CA ASP A 244 7.64 -29.54 14.72
C ASP A 244 7.34 -29.72 13.21
N ALA A 245 6.20 -30.32 12.86
CA ALA A 245 5.79 -30.50 11.46
C ALA A 245 5.84 -29.17 10.69
N PRO A 246 6.41 -29.11 9.47
CA PRO A 246 6.55 -27.85 8.73
C PRO A 246 5.22 -27.37 8.16
N ALA A 247 4.28 -28.29 7.90
CA ALA A 247 2.97 -27.99 7.35
C ALA A 247 1.98 -29.13 7.60
N ALA A 248 0.69 -28.85 7.47
CA ALA A 248 -0.39 -29.79 7.71
C ALA A 248 -1.60 -29.50 6.82
N TRP A 249 -2.24 -30.56 6.33
CA TRP A 249 -3.58 -30.49 5.75
C TRP A 249 -4.61 -30.86 6.80
N VAL A 250 -5.63 -30.02 6.97
CA VAL A 250 -6.70 -30.21 7.95
C VAL A 250 -8.03 -29.97 7.27
N ARG A 251 -8.99 -30.85 7.52
CA ARG A 251 -10.39 -30.59 7.17
C ARG A 251 -11.05 -29.98 8.40
N GLU A 252 -11.53 -28.75 8.31
CA GLU A 252 -12.13 -28.04 9.44
C GLU A 252 -13.51 -27.50 9.08
N ARG A 253 -14.39 -27.37 10.07
CA ARG A 253 -15.70 -26.74 9.92
C ARG A 253 -15.63 -25.34 10.53
N ILE A 254 -15.94 -24.32 9.74
CA ILE A 254 -15.99 -22.92 10.16
C ILE A 254 -17.38 -22.40 9.82
N GLY A 255 -18.14 -22.00 10.85
CA GLY A 255 -19.57 -21.75 10.69
C GLY A 255 -20.29 -23.00 10.16
N ASP A 256 -21.04 -22.83 9.08
CA ASP A 256 -21.84 -23.91 8.48
C ASP A 256 -21.13 -24.69 7.36
N GLN A 257 -19.91 -24.28 7.02
CA GLN A 257 -19.19 -24.80 5.86
C GLN A 257 -17.93 -25.57 6.26
N THR A 258 -17.60 -26.57 5.45
CA THR A 258 -16.41 -27.39 5.64
C THR A 258 -15.33 -26.95 4.66
N TYR A 259 -14.14 -26.73 5.19
CA TYR A 259 -12.99 -26.25 4.46
C TYR A 259 -11.90 -27.32 4.42
N ARG A 260 -11.18 -27.37 3.31
CA ARG A 260 -9.87 -28.00 3.23
C ARG A 260 -8.84 -26.91 3.47
N SER A 261 -8.15 -27.00 4.59
CA SER A 261 -7.19 -26.00 5.05
C SER A 261 -5.77 -26.55 4.98
N TYR A 262 -4.88 -25.79 4.35
CA TYR A 262 -3.45 -26.02 4.40
C TYR A 262 -2.83 -25.05 5.39
N TYR A 263 -2.23 -25.58 6.45
CA TYR A 263 -1.48 -24.83 7.45
C TYR A 263 0.01 -24.99 7.19
N ARG A 264 0.75 -23.89 7.14
CA ARG A 264 2.22 -23.89 7.05
C ARG A 264 2.79 -23.19 8.27
N ARG A 265 3.67 -23.88 8.99
CA ARG A 265 4.41 -23.27 10.08
C ARG A 265 5.47 -22.34 9.50
N LEU A 266 5.55 -21.14 10.06
CA LEU A 266 6.53 -20.17 9.65
C LEU A 266 7.82 -20.32 10.48
N PRO A 267 9.02 -20.07 9.92
CA PRO A 267 10.27 -20.10 10.68
C PRO A 267 10.20 -19.15 11.88
N VAL A 268 10.49 -19.63 13.09
CA VAL A 268 10.35 -18.84 14.33
C VAL A 268 11.59 -17.99 14.55
N SER A 269 11.44 -16.68 14.82
CA SER A 269 12.58 -15.80 15.09
C SER A 269 13.19 -15.97 16.49
N LYS A 270 12.51 -16.66 17.42
CA LYS A 270 12.98 -17.21 18.72
C LYS A 270 11.78 -17.68 19.56
N GLY A 271 11.95 -18.74 20.37
CA GLY A 271 11.12 -18.98 21.57
C GLY A 271 9.90 -19.93 21.44
N GLY A 272 9.92 -20.94 20.57
CA GLY A 272 8.87 -21.99 20.58
C GLY A 272 7.46 -21.52 20.22
N ARG A 273 7.31 -20.30 19.68
CA ARG A 273 6.02 -19.75 19.22
C ARG A 273 5.50 -20.57 18.04
N LEU A 274 4.18 -20.77 18.02
CA LEU A 274 3.49 -21.41 16.90
C LEU A 274 2.94 -20.35 15.96
N ASP A 275 3.78 -19.93 15.02
CA ASP A 275 3.41 -19.00 13.96
C ASP A 275 3.03 -19.77 12.71
N VAL A 276 1.85 -19.50 12.15
CA VAL A 276 1.26 -20.33 11.10
C VAL A 276 0.48 -19.49 10.11
N VAL A 277 0.64 -19.79 8.82
CA VAL A 277 -0.26 -19.33 7.76
C VAL A 277 -1.24 -20.45 7.43
N ALA A 278 -2.49 -20.09 7.17
CA ALA A 278 -3.52 -20.98 6.67
C ALA A 278 -4.04 -20.47 5.33
N VAL A 279 -4.20 -21.39 4.38
CA VAL A 279 -4.97 -21.19 3.14
C VAL A 279 -6.14 -22.17 3.19
N ARG A 280 -7.34 -21.73 2.81
CA ARG A 280 -8.57 -22.51 2.94
C ARG A 280 -9.35 -22.45 1.63
N SER A 281 -9.82 -23.59 1.15
CA SER A 281 -10.86 -23.66 0.12
C SER A 281 -12.06 -24.41 0.66
N VAL A 282 -13.23 -24.11 0.09
CA VAL A 282 -14.43 -24.91 0.35
C VAL A 282 -14.14 -26.36 -0.04
N ALA A 283 -14.37 -27.28 0.88
CA ALA A 283 -14.22 -28.69 0.56
C ALA A 283 -15.37 -29.10 -0.37
N ALA A 284 -15.05 -29.69 -1.53
CA ALA A 284 -16.04 -30.36 -2.35
C ALA A 284 -16.80 -31.41 -1.50
N ALA A 285 -18.12 -31.45 -1.70
CA ALA A 285 -19.03 -32.36 -1.02
C ALA A 285 -18.70 -33.82 -1.35
#